data_AF-A0A0J6S1R2-F1
#
_entry.id   AF-A0A0J6S1R2-F1
#
_cell.length_a   1.000
_cell.length_b   1.000
_cell.length_c   1.000
_cell.angle_alpha   90.00
_cell.angle_beta   90.00
_cell.angle_gamma   90.00
#
_symmetry.space_group_name_H-M   'P 1'
#
loop_
_entity.id
_entity.type
_entity.pdbx_description
1 polymer ?
#
loop_
_entity_poly.entity_id
_entity_poly.type
_entity_poly.pdbx_seq_one_letter_code
_entity_poly.pdbx_strand_id
1 'polypeptide(L)'
;MIDRRTLLAAALAGAALPAALPTLAAGAGSLRIGYQKNGILVVAKQQRVIEARLKPLGIGVTWVEFSFGPPLLEAISLGAIDLGQTGDAPPVFAQAAGSPLVYVAAQEAAGSGAAILVQRDSPIRTLADLRGKRVAFAKASSAHNLTIAALEKGGLTYRDIEPVTLAPADAAA
;
A
#
# COMPACT_ATOMS: atom_id res chain seq x y z
N MET A 1 57.77 -19.45 -17.48
CA MET A 1 57.68 -18.21 -18.29
C MET A 1 56.56 -18.44 -19.29
N ILE A 2 55.33 -18.07 -18.91
CA ILE A 2 54.12 -18.37 -19.70
C ILE A 2 53.96 -17.26 -20.73
N ASP A 3 53.95 -17.66 -22.00
CA ASP A 3 54.04 -16.75 -23.14
C ASP A 3 52.71 -16.01 -23.35
N ARG A 4 52.78 -14.68 -23.57
CA ARG A 4 51.62 -13.78 -23.70
C ARG A 4 50.63 -14.23 -24.80
N ARG A 5 51.12 -15.02 -25.76
CA ARG A 5 50.33 -15.62 -26.85
C ARG A 5 49.46 -16.80 -26.44
N THR A 6 49.81 -17.51 -25.37
CA THR A 6 48.98 -18.62 -24.84
C THR A 6 47.80 -18.14 -23.98
N LEU A 7 47.85 -16.90 -23.46
CA LEU A 7 46.75 -16.30 -22.70
C LEU A 7 45.62 -15.75 -23.59
N LEU A 8 45.90 -15.43 -24.86
CA LEU A 8 44.89 -14.89 -25.80
C LEU A 8 44.09 -15.97 -26.54
N ALA A 9 44.61 -17.21 -26.64
CA ALA A 9 43.90 -18.32 -27.27
C ALA A 9 42.86 -19.00 -26.35
N ALA A 10 42.91 -18.75 -25.05
CA ALA A 10 41.94 -19.28 -24.08
C ALA A 10 40.66 -18.41 -23.96
N ALA A 11 40.60 -17.26 -24.64
CA ALA A 11 39.51 -16.28 -24.50
C ALA A 11 38.34 -16.46 -25.50
N LEU A 12 38.39 -17.46 -26.39
CA LEU A 12 37.42 -17.60 -27.50
C LEU A 12 36.64 -18.92 -27.53
N ALA A 13 36.73 -19.75 -26.48
CA ALA A 13 36.02 -21.04 -26.42
C ALA A 13 35.20 -21.24 -25.12
N GLY A 14 34.83 -20.14 -24.45
CA GLY A 14 33.91 -20.16 -23.30
C GLY A 14 32.47 -19.92 -23.73
N ALA A 15 31.83 -20.99 -24.22
CA ALA A 15 30.39 -21.24 -24.30
C ALA A 15 29.44 -20.01 -24.21
N ALA A 16 28.86 -19.64 -25.35
CA ALA A 16 27.55 -18.98 -25.39
C ALA A 16 26.50 -19.95 -24.81
N LEU A 17 26.36 -19.94 -23.49
CA LEU A 17 25.16 -20.46 -22.84
C LEU A 17 24.05 -19.44 -23.16
N PRO A 18 22.97 -19.82 -23.85
CA PRO A 18 21.77 -19.00 -23.80
C PRO A 18 21.41 -18.91 -22.32
N ALA A 19 21.43 -17.69 -21.77
CA ALA A 19 20.80 -17.42 -20.50
C ALA A 19 19.32 -17.72 -20.70
N ALA A 20 18.92 -18.96 -20.45
CA ALA A 20 17.54 -19.30 -20.22
C ALA A 20 17.13 -18.44 -19.03
N LEU A 21 16.48 -17.32 -19.29
CA LEU A 21 15.67 -16.65 -18.29
C LEU A 21 14.85 -17.78 -17.65
N PRO A 22 14.87 -17.94 -16.33
CA PRO A 22 13.94 -18.86 -15.71
C PRO A 22 12.56 -18.35 -16.11
N THR A 23 11.93 -19.03 -17.05
CA THR A 23 10.49 -19.00 -17.17
C THR A 23 10.05 -19.45 -15.79
N LEU A 24 9.60 -18.50 -14.98
CA LEU A 24 8.74 -18.79 -13.85
C LEU A 24 7.56 -19.55 -14.45
N ALA A 25 7.70 -20.87 -14.55
CA ALA A 25 6.59 -21.76 -14.70
C ALA A 25 5.71 -21.40 -13.50
N ALA A 26 4.62 -20.68 -13.78
CA ALA A 26 3.59 -20.39 -12.82
C ALA A 26 2.97 -21.74 -12.44
N GLY A 27 3.65 -22.47 -11.54
CA GLY A 27 3.04 -23.57 -10.83
C GLY A 27 1.78 -23.02 -10.18
N ALA A 28 0.70 -23.80 -10.23
CA ALA A 28 -0.63 -23.44 -9.76
C ALA A 28 -0.59 -22.74 -8.39
N GLY A 29 -0.46 -21.42 -8.43
CA GLY A 29 -0.29 -20.55 -7.27
C GLY A 29 -1.61 -19.87 -6.96
N SER A 30 -1.83 -19.52 -5.71
CA SER A 30 -2.94 -18.64 -5.34
C SER A 30 -2.45 -17.21 -5.28
N LEU A 31 -3.11 -16.31 -5.99
CA LEU A 31 -2.93 -14.88 -5.83
C LEU A 31 -3.64 -14.43 -4.53
N ARG A 32 -2.88 -13.93 -3.55
CA ARG A 32 -3.40 -13.43 -2.27
C ARG A 32 -3.64 -11.93 -2.36
N ILE A 33 -4.90 -11.53 -2.31
CA ILE A 33 -5.33 -10.15 -2.47
C ILE A 33 -5.79 -9.59 -1.12
N GLY A 34 -5.08 -8.57 -0.62
CA GLY A 34 -5.51 -7.74 0.49
C GLY A 34 -6.56 -6.73 0.05
N TYR A 35 -7.67 -6.65 0.78
CA TYR A 35 -8.75 -5.71 0.49
C TYR A 35 -9.31 -5.07 1.78
N GLN A 36 -9.92 -3.91 1.62
CA GLN A 36 -10.73 -3.24 2.66
C GLN A 36 -12.20 -3.35 2.28
N LYS A 37 -13.13 -3.20 3.22
CA LYS A 37 -14.60 -3.29 2.99
C LYS A 37 -15.20 -2.13 2.17
N ASN A 38 -14.43 -1.53 1.27
CA ASN A 38 -14.86 -0.48 0.35
C ASN A 38 -14.16 -0.63 -1.02
N GLY A 39 -14.56 0.22 -1.98
CA GLY A 39 -13.89 0.31 -3.27
C GLY A 39 -14.12 -0.88 -4.22
N ILE A 40 -13.37 -0.88 -5.33
CA ILE A 40 -13.58 -1.78 -6.46
C ILE A 40 -13.26 -3.25 -6.14
N LEU A 41 -12.32 -3.51 -5.22
CA LEU A 41 -11.92 -4.88 -4.88
C LEU A 41 -13.03 -5.67 -4.19
N VAL A 42 -13.89 -5.03 -3.39
CA VAL A 42 -15.05 -5.69 -2.79
C VAL A 42 -16.03 -6.14 -3.87
N VAL A 43 -16.30 -5.28 -4.85
CA VAL A 43 -17.19 -5.60 -5.99
C VAL A 43 -16.58 -6.72 -6.82
N ALA A 44 -15.28 -6.64 -7.13
CA ALA A 44 -14.56 -7.67 -7.89
C ALA A 44 -14.60 -9.04 -7.19
N LYS A 45 -14.43 -9.06 -5.86
CA LYS A 45 -14.54 -10.26 -5.03
C LYS A 45 -15.95 -10.84 -5.04
N GLN A 46 -16.98 -10.01 -4.88
CA GLN A 46 -18.38 -10.46 -4.89
C GLN A 46 -18.78 -11.05 -6.24
N GLN A 47 -18.35 -10.41 -7.33
CA GLN A 47 -18.63 -10.85 -8.70
C GLN A 47 -17.68 -11.94 -9.20
N ARG A 48 -16.65 -12.31 -8.42
CA ARG A 48 -15.61 -13.28 -8.76
C ARG A 48 -14.92 -13.03 -10.10
N VAL A 49 -14.77 -11.75 -10.46
CA VAL A 49 -14.24 -11.38 -11.80
C VAL A 49 -12.77 -11.73 -11.94
N ILE A 50 -11.98 -11.65 -10.87
CA ILE A 50 -10.54 -11.95 -10.91
C ILE A 50 -10.35 -13.47 -11.01
N GLU A 51 -11.09 -14.24 -10.22
CA GLU A 51 -11.11 -15.70 -10.26
C GLU A 51 -11.46 -16.21 -11.66
N ALA A 52 -12.51 -15.66 -12.29
CA ALA A 52 -12.92 -16.06 -13.63
C ALA A 52 -11.81 -15.80 -14.68
N ARG A 53 -11.04 -14.73 -14.52
CA ARG A 53 -9.96 -14.35 -15.44
C ARG A 53 -8.68 -15.15 -15.23
N LEU A 54 -8.40 -15.57 -14.00
CA LEU A 54 -7.20 -16.33 -13.64
C LEU A 54 -7.38 -17.85 -13.73
N LYS A 55 -8.62 -18.34 -13.72
CA LYS A 55 -8.93 -19.78 -13.85
C LYS A 55 -8.33 -20.44 -15.10
N PRO A 56 -8.38 -19.86 -16.32
CA PRO A 56 -7.74 -20.45 -17.51
C PRO A 56 -6.22 -20.58 -17.39
N LEU A 57 -5.60 -19.82 -16.48
CA LEU A 57 -4.16 -19.86 -16.19
C LEU A 57 -3.81 -20.83 -15.06
N GLY A 58 -4.80 -21.52 -14.47
CA GLY A 58 -4.58 -22.41 -13.33
C GLY A 58 -4.23 -21.70 -12.02
N ILE A 59 -4.53 -20.39 -11.91
CA ILE A 59 -4.20 -19.57 -10.74
C ILE A 59 -5.45 -19.40 -9.86
N GLY A 60 -5.30 -19.71 -8.56
CA GLY A 60 -6.34 -19.48 -7.55
C GLY A 60 -6.36 -18.03 -7.06
N VAL A 61 -7.42 -17.62 -6.37
CA VAL A 61 -7.49 -16.33 -5.68
C VAL A 61 -7.91 -16.54 -4.24
N THR A 62 -7.19 -15.90 -3.33
CA THR A 62 -7.49 -15.86 -1.90
C THR A 62 -7.56 -14.41 -1.45
N TRP A 63 -8.54 -14.08 -0.62
CA TRP A 63 -8.80 -12.72 -0.19
C TRP A 63 -8.50 -12.58 1.31
N VAL A 64 -7.77 -11.54 1.68
CA VAL A 64 -7.45 -11.21 3.08
C VAL A 64 -8.02 -9.83 3.38
N GLU A 65 -8.85 -9.73 4.41
CA GLU A 65 -9.47 -8.47 4.79
C GLU A 65 -8.56 -7.69 5.75
N PHE A 66 -8.47 -6.39 5.53
CA PHE A 66 -7.78 -5.45 6.40
C PHE A 66 -8.70 -4.29 6.77
N SER A 67 -8.52 -3.76 7.98
CA SER A 67 -9.30 -2.60 8.46
C SER A 67 -8.82 -1.27 7.89
N PHE A 68 -7.53 -1.16 7.51
CA PHE A 68 -6.92 0.04 6.92
C PHE A 68 -5.57 -0.27 6.26
N GLY A 69 -4.95 0.73 5.61
CA GLY A 69 -3.77 0.57 4.75
C GLY A 69 -2.48 0.05 5.40
N PRO A 70 -1.98 0.64 6.51
CA PRO A 70 -0.76 0.20 7.19
C PRO A 70 -0.61 -1.32 7.42
N PRO A 71 -1.55 -2.03 8.08
CA PRO A 71 -1.40 -3.48 8.27
C PRO A 71 -1.46 -4.26 6.94
N LEU A 72 -2.16 -3.74 5.93
CA LEU A 72 -2.16 -4.32 4.58
C LEU A 72 -0.77 -4.21 3.94
N LEU A 73 -0.11 -3.06 4.05
CA LEU A 73 1.24 -2.88 3.49
C LEU A 73 2.29 -3.67 4.25
N GLU A 74 2.18 -3.80 5.57
CA GLU A 74 3.02 -4.72 6.36
C GLU A 74 2.85 -6.17 5.89
N ALA A 75 1.62 -6.60 5.60
CA ALA A 75 1.36 -7.92 5.06
C ALA A 75 1.94 -8.12 3.64
N ILE A 76 2.00 -7.08 2.80
CA ILE A 76 2.75 -7.12 1.53
C ILE A 76 4.24 -7.27 1.80
N SER A 77 4.82 -6.45 2.69
CA SER A 77 6.25 -6.48 2.99
C SER A 77 6.73 -7.82 3.56
N LEU A 78 5.86 -8.49 4.34
CA LEU A 78 6.13 -9.83 4.90
C LEU A 78 5.79 -10.97 3.94
N GLY A 79 5.31 -10.67 2.73
CA GLY A 79 4.90 -11.67 1.75
C GLY A 79 3.69 -12.50 2.19
N ALA A 80 2.85 -11.99 3.08
CA ALA A 80 1.61 -12.63 3.51
C ALA A 80 0.47 -12.43 2.49
N ILE A 81 0.52 -11.34 1.72
CA ILE A 81 -0.31 -11.09 0.53
C ILE A 81 0.57 -10.63 -0.64
N ASP A 82 0.08 -10.81 -1.87
CA ASP A 82 0.82 -10.51 -3.11
C ASP A 82 0.39 -9.17 -3.72
N LEU A 83 -0.88 -8.80 -3.56
CA LEU A 83 -1.46 -7.58 -4.09
C LEU A 83 -2.37 -6.96 -3.03
N GLY A 84 -2.42 -5.64 -2.97
CA GLY A 84 -3.39 -4.95 -2.12
C GLY A 84 -3.71 -3.55 -2.62
N GLN A 85 -4.88 -3.05 -2.21
CA GLN A 85 -5.32 -1.70 -2.53
C GLN A 85 -5.45 -0.86 -1.26
N THR A 86 -4.78 0.30 -1.27
CA THR A 86 -4.82 1.29 -0.20
C THR A 86 -5.25 2.66 -0.75
N GLY A 87 -5.24 3.69 0.10
CA GLY A 87 -5.15 5.07 -0.36
C GLY A 87 -3.74 5.42 -0.84
N ASP A 88 -3.56 6.66 -1.27
CA ASP A 88 -2.32 7.26 -1.76
C ASP A 88 -1.25 7.47 -0.68
N ALA A 89 -1.66 7.85 0.54
CA ALA A 89 -0.73 8.16 1.63
C ALA A 89 0.00 6.93 2.24
N PRO A 90 -0.65 5.79 2.55
CA PRO A 90 0.04 4.67 3.19
C PRO A 90 1.26 4.14 2.42
N PRO A 91 1.24 3.97 1.08
CA PRO A 91 2.40 3.55 0.32
C PRO A 91 3.60 4.49 0.46
N VAL A 92 3.37 5.81 0.53
CA VAL A 92 4.43 6.80 0.75
C VAL A 92 5.09 6.58 2.12
N PHE A 93 4.30 6.37 3.18
CA PHE A 93 4.84 6.08 4.50
C PHE A 93 5.61 4.75 4.53
N ALA A 94 5.10 3.70 3.88
CA ALA A 94 5.76 2.41 3.82
C ALA A 94 7.08 2.47 3.03
N GLN A 95 7.12 3.20 1.91
CA GLN A 95 8.35 3.41 1.15
C GLN A 95 9.38 4.24 1.92
N ALA A 96 8.93 5.29 2.64
CA ALA A 96 9.81 6.06 3.52
C ALA A 96 10.42 5.20 4.65
N ALA A 97 9.74 4.12 5.05
CA ALA A 97 10.23 3.12 5.98
C ALA A 97 11.06 1.99 5.33
N GLY A 98 11.34 2.07 4.02
CA GLY A 98 12.18 1.12 3.30
C GLY A 98 11.44 -0.08 2.67
N SER A 99 10.10 -0.07 2.65
CA SER A 99 9.35 -1.17 2.03
C SER A 99 9.47 -1.17 0.49
N PRO A 100 9.86 -2.29 -0.13
CA PRO A 100 9.98 -2.41 -1.58
C PRO A 100 8.59 -2.62 -2.22
N LEU A 101 7.88 -1.53 -2.49
CA LEU A 101 6.56 -1.55 -3.12
C LEU A 101 6.62 -1.30 -4.63
N VAL A 102 5.78 -2.01 -5.38
CA VAL A 102 5.53 -1.78 -6.81
C VAL A 102 4.10 -1.28 -7.01
N TYR A 103 3.95 -0.14 -7.66
CA TYR A 103 2.64 0.39 -8.05
C TYR A 103 2.23 -0.18 -9.40
N VAL A 104 1.19 -1.03 -9.41
CA VAL A 104 0.71 -1.71 -10.63
C VAL A 104 -0.55 -1.09 -11.23
N ALA A 105 -1.26 -0.28 -10.45
CA ALA A 105 -2.47 0.43 -10.87
C ALA A 105 -2.71 1.65 -9.96
N ALA A 106 -3.44 2.63 -10.48
CA ALA A 106 -3.96 3.76 -9.73
C ALA A 106 -5.42 3.98 -10.11
N GLN A 107 -6.20 4.50 -9.17
CA GLN A 107 -7.57 4.94 -9.41
C GLN A 107 -7.64 6.44 -9.13
N GLU A 108 -8.37 7.19 -9.95
CA GLU A 108 -8.65 8.60 -9.67
C GLU A 108 -9.39 8.75 -8.34
N ALA A 109 -9.10 9.86 -7.65
CA ALA A 109 -9.77 10.21 -6.42
C ALA A 109 -11.28 10.38 -6.68
N ALA A 110 -12.11 9.68 -5.90
CA ALA A 110 -13.57 9.75 -6.01
C ALA A 110 -14.18 11.07 -5.46
N GLY A 111 -13.38 12.13 -5.31
CA GLY A 111 -13.79 13.39 -4.69
C GLY A 111 -13.79 13.36 -3.16
N SER A 112 -14.78 14.00 -2.53
CA SER A 112 -14.88 14.16 -1.07
C SER A 112 -15.26 12.86 -0.37
N GLY A 113 -14.28 12.20 0.27
CA GLY A 113 -14.51 10.96 1.04
C GLY A 113 -13.98 11.00 2.48
N ALA A 114 -13.45 12.13 2.95
CA ALA A 114 -12.88 12.22 4.29
C ALA A 114 -13.15 13.61 4.92
N ALA A 115 -13.34 13.64 6.24
CA ALA A 115 -13.62 14.84 7.00
C ALA A 115 -13.09 14.74 8.42
N ILE A 116 -12.87 15.90 9.07
CA ILE A 116 -12.66 15.99 10.51
C ILE A 116 -14.04 16.04 11.16
N LEU A 117 -14.29 15.08 12.06
CA LEU A 117 -15.54 15.01 12.81
C LEU A 117 -15.35 15.64 14.19
N VAL A 118 -16.35 16.43 14.60
CA VAL A 118 -16.44 17.01 15.95
C VAL A 118 -17.82 16.74 16.52
N GLN A 119 -17.97 16.82 17.84
CA GLN A 119 -19.29 16.78 18.46
C GLN A 119 -20.18 17.92 17.94
N ARG A 120 -21.50 17.68 17.90
CA ARG A 120 -22.48 18.65 17.39
C ARG A 120 -22.34 20.04 18.04
N ASP A 121 -22.16 20.06 19.35
CA ASP A 121 -22.07 21.29 20.14
C ASP A 121 -20.62 21.72 20.39
N SER A 122 -19.67 21.16 19.64
CA SER A 122 -18.26 21.51 19.76
C SER A 122 -18.03 23.01 19.50
N PRO A 123 -17.15 23.67 20.28
CA PRO A 123 -16.73 25.03 19.97
C PRO A 123 -15.75 25.10 18.78
N ILE A 124 -15.27 23.96 18.28
CA ILE A 124 -14.38 23.88 17.11
C ILE A 124 -15.21 24.16 15.85
N ARG A 125 -14.94 25.29 15.18
CA ARG A 125 -15.66 25.71 13.96
C ARG A 125 -14.73 25.92 12.77
N THR A 126 -13.44 26.09 13.02
CA THR A 126 -12.41 26.31 12.01
C THR A 126 -11.24 25.34 12.21
N LEU A 127 -10.38 25.20 11.20
CA LEU A 127 -9.17 24.38 11.30
C LEU A 127 -8.16 24.95 12.31
N ALA A 128 -8.12 26.28 12.51
CA ALA A 128 -7.26 26.92 13.49
C ALA A 128 -7.63 26.54 14.94
N ASP A 129 -8.89 26.21 15.20
CA ASP A 129 -9.39 25.82 16.53
C ASP A 129 -8.83 24.47 17.03
N LEU A 130 -8.23 23.69 16.13
CA LEU A 130 -7.54 22.43 16.45
C LEU A 130 -6.28 22.66 17.30
N ARG A 131 -5.76 23.88 17.38
CA ARG A 131 -4.60 24.21 18.21
C ARG A 131 -4.82 23.77 19.67
N GLY A 132 -3.85 23.02 20.19
CA GLY A 132 -3.84 22.43 21.52
C GLY A 132 -4.91 21.36 21.76
N LYS A 133 -5.61 20.89 20.72
CA LYS A 133 -6.63 19.84 20.86
C LYS A 133 -6.03 18.46 20.64
N ARG A 134 -6.70 17.47 21.22
CA ARG A 134 -6.50 16.06 20.95
C ARG A 134 -7.14 15.73 19.61
N VAL A 135 -6.34 15.29 18.65
CA VAL A 135 -6.83 14.94 17.30
C VAL A 135 -6.52 13.48 17.04
N ALA A 136 -7.58 12.67 16.92
CA ALA A 136 -7.47 11.23 16.76
C ALA A 136 -7.44 10.83 15.28
N PHE A 137 -6.47 10.01 14.89
CA PHE A 137 -6.37 9.42 13.55
C PHE A 137 -5.45 8.18 13.59
N ALA A 138 -5.58 7.30 12.61
CA ALA A 138 -4.67 6.17 12.48
C ALA A 138 -3.32 6.64 11.90
N LYS A 139 -2.21 6.33 12.59
CA LYS A 139 -0.85 6.66 12.13
C LYS A 139 -0.58 6.06 10.75
N ALA A 140 0.11 6.81 9.90
CA ALA A 140 0.49 6.43 8.52
C ALA A 140 -0.71 6.05 7.61
N SER A 141 -1.93 6.47 7.96
CA SER A 141 -3.13 6.25 7.15
C SER A 141 -3.48 7.46 6.27
N SER A 142 -4.48 7.33 5.40
CA SER A 142 -5.07 8.47 4.69
C SER A 142 -5.64 9.53 5.64
N ALA A 143 -6.16 9.15 6.81
CA ALA A 143 -6.61 10.10 7.84
C ALA A 143 -5.45 10.88 8.47
N HIS A 144 -4.25 10.27 8.55
CA HIS A 144 -3.05 10.99 8.96
C HIS A 144 -2.72 12.09 7.95
N ASN A 145 -2.70 11.78 6.66
CA ASN A 145 -2.43 12.76 5.60
C ASN A 145 -3.49 13.88 5.57
N LEU A 146 -4.78 13.52 5.69
CA LEU A 146 -5.86 14.50 5.81
C LEU A 146 -5.61 15.45 6.99
N THR A 147 -5.19 14.91 8.14
CA THR A 147 -4.93 15.72 9.33
C THR A 147 -3.78 16.71 9.06
N ILE A 148 -2.68 16.27 8.46
CA ILE A 148 -1.57 17.15 8.09
C ILE A 148 -2.05 18.27 7.16
N ALA A 149 -2.72 17.92 6.05
CA ALA A 149 -3.22 18.90 5.09
C ALA A 149 -4.23 19.89 5.70
N ALA A 150 -5.06 19.43 6.64
CA ALA A 150 -6.02 20.26 7.36
C ALA A 150 -5.32 21.22 8.34
N LEU A 151 -4.28 20.78 9.03
CA LEU A 151 -3.48 21.63 9.90
C LEU A 151 -2.79 22.73 9.08
N GLU A 152 -2.12 22.36 7.98
CA GLU A 152 -1.45 23.31 7.09
C GLU A 152 -2.42 24.38 6.57
N LYS A 153 -3.62 23.96 6.13
CA LYS A 153 -4.68 24.87 5.69
C LYS A 153 -5.19 25.78 6.81
N GLY A 154 -5.13 25.34 8.06
CA GLY A 154 -5.45 26.14 9.26
C GLY A 154 -4.31 27.01 9.77
N GLY A 155 -3.14 27.02 9.12
CA GLY A 155 -1.94 27.71 9.60
C GLY A 155 -1.33 27.06 10.84
N LEU A 156 -1.55 25.75 11.01
CA LEU A 156 -1.04 24.92 12.10
C LEU A 156 -0.01 23.93 11.57
N THR A 157 0.80 23.42 12.49
CA THR A 157 1.73 22.32 12.27
C THR A 157 1.33 21.12 13.12
N TYR A 158 1.93 19.96 12.84
CA TYR A 158 1.73 18.75 13.65
C TYR A 158 2.03 18.96 15.15
N ARG A 159 2.93 19.89 15.49
CA ARG A 159 3.31 20.21 16.88
C ARG A 159 2.25 21.05 17.61
N ASP A 160 1.32 21.63 16.87
CA ASP A 160 0.26 22.47 17.44
C ASP A 160 -0.93 21.65 17.95
N ILE A 161 -0.90 20.32 17.83
CA ILE A 161 -1.95 19.41 18.32
C ILE A 161 -1.36 18.34 19.25
N GLU A 162 -2.24 17.66 19.99
CA GLU A 162 -1.92 16.40 20.65
C GLU A 162 -2.42 15.23 19.77
N PRO A 163 -1.56 14.57 18.99
CA PRO A 163 -1.98 13.47 18.13
C PRO A 163 -2.33 12.23 18.96
N VAL A 164 -3.51 11.66 18.73
CA VAL A 164 -3.95 10.41 19.35
C VAL A 164 -4.05 9.33 18.28
N THR A 165 -3.29 8.25 18.43
CA THR A 165 -3.39 7.12 17.50
C THR A 165 -4.66 6.34 17.80
N LEU A 166 -5.57 6.27 16.83
CA LEU A 166 -6.83 5.56 16.94
C LEU A 166 -7.11 4.81 15.63
N ALA A 167 -7.32 3.50 15.69
CA ALA A 167 -7.64 2.72 14.49
C ALA A 167 -9.08 3.02 14.02
N PRO A 168 -9.40 2.90 12.72
CA PRO A 168 -10.74 3.22 12.23
C PRO A 168 -11.86 2.40 12.88
N ALA A 169 -11.58 1.14 13.23
CA ALA A 169 -12.54 0.27 13.93
C ALA A 169 -12.90 0.80 15.32
N ASP A 170 -11.92 1.37 16.05
CA ASP A 170 -12.11 1.92 17.39
C ASP A 170 -12.80 3.29 17.35
N ALA A 171 -12.67 4.03 16.24
CA ALA A 171 -13.28 5.35 16.05
C ALA A 171 -14.79 5.28 15.74
N ALA A 172 -15.31 4.11 15.41
CA ALA A 172 -16.74 3.88 15.14
C ALA A 172 -17.56 3.54 16.40
N ALA A 173 -16.90 3.39 17.56
CA ALA A 173 -17.50 2.99 18.83
C ALA A 173 -18.14 4.14 19.60
#